data_AF-A0AA35CIC7-F1
#
_entry.id   AF-A0AA35CIC7-F1
#
_cell.length_a   1.000
_cell.length_b   1.000
_cell.length_c   1.000
_cell.angle_alpha   90.00
_cell.angle_beta   90.00
_cell.angle_gamma   90.00
#
_symmetry.space_group_name_H-M   'P 1'
#
loop_
_entity.id
_entity.type
_entity.pdbx_description
1 polymer ?
#
loop_
_entity_poly.entity_id
_entity_poly.type
_entity_poly.pdbx_seq_one_letter_code
_entity_poly.pdbx_strand_id
1 'polypeptide(L)' 'MQDYLKAPVAGVDVALVRVREERPLSQALAERLKVRHESPQAILVQRGRAVWHASHGAITARALREAISALR' A
#
# COMPACT_ATOMS: atom_id res chain seq x y z
N MET A 1 9.14 5.39 -3.99
CA MET A 1 8.02 5.40 -3.01
C MET A 1 7.74 6.81 -2.49
N GLN A 2 8.75 7.60 -2.10
CA GLN A 2 8.53 8.98 -1.62
C GLN A 2 7.82 9.88 -2.64
N ASP A 3 8.06 9.72 -3.94
CA ASP A 3 7.39 10.53 -4.97
C ASP A 3 5.88 10.24 -5.06
N TYR A 4 5.47 9.01 -4.76
CA TYR A 4 4.05 8.61 -4.70
C TYR A 4 3.33 9.16 -3.46
N LEU A 5 4.08 9.59 -2.44
CA LEU A 5 3.51 10.25 -1.25
C LEU A 5 3.25 11.74 -1.49
N LYS A 6 3.88 12.33 -2.52
CA LYS A 6 3.86 13.78 -2.78
C LYS A 6 2.84 14.20 -3.82
N ALA A 7 2.44 13.28 -4.71
CA ALA A 7 1.46 13.56 -5.74
C ALA A 7 0.14 12.85 -5.39
N PRO A 8 -1.00 13.56 -5.29
CA PRO A 8 -2.30 12.91 -5.21
C PRO A 8 -2.49 12.04 -6.45
N VAL A 9 -2.59 10.72 -6.25
CA VAL A 9 -3.04 9.84 -7.33
C VAL A 9 -4.55 10.02 -7.42
N ALA A 10 -5.04 10.54 -8.53
CA ALA A 10 -6.43 10.94 -8.69
C ALA A 10 -7.41 9.84 -8.21
N GLY A 11 -8.15 10.14 -7.14
CA GLY A 11 -9.17 9.26 -6.56
C GLY A 11 -8.67 8.22 -5.54
N VAL A 12 -7.40 8.26 -5.12
CA VAL A 12 -6.86 7.36 -4.09
C VAL A 12 -6.07 8.13 -3.04
N ASP A 13 -6.48 8.00 -1.78
CA ASP A 13 -5.73 8.51 -0.64
C ASP A 13 -4.47 7.67 -0.41
N VAL A 14 -3.36 8.36 -0.13
CA VAL A 14 -2.06 7.71 0.10
C VAL A 14 -1.63 7.97 1.54
N ALA A 15 -1.28 6.89 2.26
CA ALA A 15 -0.72 6.94 3.60
C ALA A 15 0.59 6.15 3.66
N LEU A 16 1.51 6.60 4.52
CA LEU A 16 2.77 5.90 4.81
C LEU A 16 2.73 5.36 6.23
N VAL A 17 3.12 4.09 6.39
CA VAL A 17 3.33 3.48 7.70
C VAL A 17 4.81 3.16 7.87
N ARG A 18 5.39 3.64 8.96
CA ARG A 18 6.78 3.39 9.37
C ARG A 18 6.84 2.16 10.25
N VAL A 19 7.21 1.03 9.65
CA VAL A 19 7.13 -0.31 10.27
C VAL A 19 7.79 -0.42 11.64
N ARG A 20 8.96 0.19 11.84
CA ARG A 20 9.73 0.03 13.09
C ARG A 20 9.22 0.96 14.18
N GLU A 21 8.78 2.15 13.80
CA GLU A 21 8.32 3.22 14.67
C GLU A 21 6.84 3.02 15.05
N GLU A 22 6.05 2.42 14.17
CA GLU A 22 4.59 2.26 14.30
C GLU A 22 4.20 0.77 14.36
N ARG A 23 4.97 -0.03 15.11
CA ARG A 23 4.79 -1.50 15.18
C ARG A 23 3.35 -1.94 15.46
N PRO A 24 2.62 -1.39 16.47
CA PRO A 24 1.25 -1.80 16.73
C PRO A 24 0.32 -1.57 15.54
N LEU A 25 0.50 -0.43 14.83
CA LEU A 25 -0.27 -0.12 13.63
C LEU A 25 0.06 -1.09 12.49
N SER A 26 1.34 -1.36 12.24
CA SER A 26 1.76 -2.27 11.15
C SER A 26 1.23 -3.70 11.38
N GLN A 27 1.22 -4.17 12.62
CA GLN A 27 0.69 -5.48 13.01
C GLN A 27 -0.82 -5.53 12.83
N ALA A 28 -1.55 -4.53 13.32
CA ALA A 28 -3.00 -4.43 13.15
C ALA A 28 -3.41 -4.40 11.67
N LEU A 29 -2.64 -3.71 10.82
CA LEU A 29 -2.87 -3.70 9.37
C LEU A 29 -2.65 -5.08 8.75
N ALA A 30 -1.58 -5.80 9.10
CA ALA A 30 -1.33 -7.15 8.61
C ALA A 30 -2.48 -8.11 8.99
N GLU A 31 -2.96 -8.04 10.24
CA GLU A 31 -4.06 -8.86 10.74
C GLU A 31 -5.41 -8.53 10.08
N ARG A 32 -5.72 -7.24 9.91
CA ARG A 32 -6.98 -6.77 9.33
C ARG A 32 -7.05 -7.01 7.82
N LEU A 33 -5.96 -6.74 7.13
CA LEU A 33 -5.88 -6.85 5.67
C LEU A 33 -5.59 -8.28 5.19
N LYS A 34 -5.18 -9.18 6.11
CA LYS A 34 -4.78 -10.56 5.81
C LYS A 34 -3.64 -10.64 4.79
N VAL A 35 -2.78 -9.62 4.79
CA VAL A 35 -1.58 -9.54 3.95
C VAL A 35 -0.37 -9.75 4.84
N ARG A 36 0.51 -10.69 4.47
CA ARG A 36 1.76 -10.92 5.19
C ARG A 36 2.59 -9.64 5.15
N HIS A 37 3.09 -9.25 6.32
CA HIS A 37 3.93 -8.07 6.42
C HIS A 37 5.27 -8.25 5.68
N GLU A 38 5.62 -7.29 4.84
CA GLU A 38 6.90 -7.19 4.15
C GLU A 38 7.40 -5.74 4.18
N SER A 39 8.71 -5.51 4.03
CA SER A 39 9.27 -4.16 4.01
C SER A 39 10.43 -4.06 3.01
N PRO A 40 10.34 -3.18 1.97
CA PRO A 40 9.23 -2.28 1.67
C PRO A 40 8.01 -3.02 1.08
N GLN A 41 6.80 -2.51 1.33
CA GLN A 41 5.52 -3.05 0.84
C GLN A 41 4.54 -1.92 0.52
N ALA A 42 3.71 -2.13 -0.51
CA ALA A 42 2.58 -1.29 -0.87
C ALA A 42 1.30 -2.15 -0.87
N ILE A 43 0.21 -1.60 -0.33
CA ILE A 43 -1.09 -2.29 -0.27
C ILE A 43 -2.16 -1.30 -0.74
N LEU A 44 -2.98 -1.73 -1.70
CA LEU A 44 -4.17 -1.00 -2.14
C LEU A 44 -5.38 -1.54 -1.39
N VAL A 45 -6.09 -0.64 -0.71
CA VAL A 45 -7.24 -1.00 0.13
C VAL A 45 -8.51 -0.41 -0.45
N GLN A 46 -9.53 -1.24 -0.65
CA GLN A 46 -10.86 -0.82 -1.06
C GLN A 46 -11.90 -1.44 -0.12
N ARG A 47 -12.82 -0.62 0.41
CA ARG A 47 -13.88 -1.06 1.35
C ARG A 47 -13.33 -1.92 2.50
N GLY A 48 -12.17 -1.53 3.04
CA GLY A 48 -11.52 -2.21 4.17
C GLY A 48 -10.82 -3.54 3.85
N ARG A 49 -10.69 -3.90 2.56
CA ARG A 49 -10.00 -5.12 2.11
C ARG A 49 -8.79 -4.77 1.26
N ALA A 50 -7.70 -5.54 1.39
CA ALA A 50 -6.60 -5.47 0.45
C ALA A 50 -7.04 -6.07 -0.88
N VAL A 51 -7.03 -5.25 -1.93
CA VAL A 51 -7.40 -5.66 -3.31
C VAL A 51 -6.18 -5.84 -4.20
N TRP A 52 -5.03 -5.31 -3.78
CA TRP A 52 -3.73 -5.52 -4.41
C TRP A 52 -2.61 -5.27 -3.40
N HIS A 53 -1.49 -5.98 -3.52
CA HIS A 53 -0.27 -5.67 -2.79
C HIS A 53 0.99 -6.07 -3.59
N ALA A 54 2.10 -5.40 -3.31
CA ALA A 54 3.42 -5.74 -3.84
C ALA A 54 4.52 -5.39 -2.83
N SER A 55 5.66 -6.06 -2.92
CA SER A 55 6.81 -5.85 -2.04
C SER A 55 8.12 -5.70 -2.82
N HIS A 56 9.13 -5.11 -2.18
CA HIS A 56 10.49 -5.01 -2.71
C HIS A 56 10.53 -4.47 -4.16
N GLY A 57 11.20 -5.19 -5.08
CA GLY A 57 11.35 -4.80 -6.48
C GLY A 57 10.06 -4.84 -7.30
N ALA A 58 8.99 -5.45 -6.80
CA ALA A 58 7.70 -5.46 -7.49
C ALA A 58 6.95 -4.12 -7.34
N ILE A 59 7.37 -3.26 -6.41
CA ILE A 59 6.82 -1.91 -6.22
C ILE A 59 7.36 -0.98 -7.31
N THR A 60 6.76 -1.07 -8.49
CA THR A 60 7.11 -0.21 -9.64
C THR A 60 6.04 0.83 -9.91
N ALA A 61 6.45 1.92 -10.55
CA ALA A 61 5.54 2.97 -10.94
C ALA A 61 4.41 2.48 -11.87
N ARG A 62 4.75 1.53 -12.75
CA ARG A 62 3.82 0.84 -13.63
C ARG A 62 2.80 0.01 -12.84
N ALA A 63 3.28 -0.87 -11.96
CA ALA A 63 2.42 -1.75 -11.16
C ALA A 63 1.42 -0.97 -10.29
N LEU A 64 1.86 0.14 -9.69
CA LEU A 64 0.98 1.02 -8.91
C LEU A 64 -0.14 1.65 -9.78
N ARG A 65 0.20 2.15 -10.97
CA ARG A 65 -0.78 2.75 -11.89
C ARG A 65 -1.78 1.72 -12.42
N GLU A 66 -1.31 0.52 -12.76
CA GLU A 66 -2.15 -0.59 -13.21
C GLU A 66 -3.15 -0.98 -12.10
N ALA A 67 -2.67 -1.17 -10.87
CA ALA A 67 -3.51 -1.52 -9.73
C ALA A 67 -4.59 -0.47 -9.44
N ILE A 68 -4.24 0.82 -9.50
CA ILE A 68 -5.19 1.91 -9.25
C ILE A 68 -6.21 2.05 -10.38
N SER A 69 -5.78 1.87 -11.63
CA SER A 69 -6.69 1.96 -12.79
C SER A 69 -7.72 0.84 -12.82
N ALA A 70 -7.40 -0.32 -12.23
CA ALA A 70 -8.30 -1.46 -12.10
C ALA A 70 -9.42 -1.26 -11.04
N LEU A 71 -9.40 -0.17 -10.27
CA LEU A 71 -10.47 0.16 -9.32
C LEU A 71 -11.68 0.88 -9.93
N ARG A 72 -11.60 1.25 -11.21
CA ARG A 72 -12.67 1.95 -11.95
C ARG A 72 -13.75 1.00 -12.44
#